data_AF-A0A5J9U124-F1
#
_entry.id   AF-A0A5J9U124-F1
#
_cell.length_a   1.000
_cell.length_b   1.000
_cell.length_c   1.000
_cell.angle_alpha   90.00
_cell.angle_beta   90.00
_cell.angle_gamma   90.00
#
_symmetry.space_group_name_H-M   'P 1'
#
loop_
_entity.id
_entity.type
_entity.pdbx_description
1 polymer ?
#
loop_
_entity_poly.entity_id
_entity_poly.type
_entity_poly.pdbx_seq_one_letter_code
_entity_poly.pdbx_strand_id
1 'polypeptide(L)'
;MTDYEPEFFPTEIKNTEKRIKDLNEKKRKHEMMMMMATKAGPEETSEPAEEEDTRKKHAKEIRSLERRIRWLEKKKKCLALAIENSIDLMTAQNLVEQQMEEEAAALKNKAEETMREQQQPAGDTNHKDPETVSAVVVPEDKRKLLRVADAVVNVSYDRKNNPDLNDLNQYMTGIIIAWDVTNKRARILTCNCFEYTESGHKIYVRWQYMEDTVFESELLFISSHYMVAVLEITFSEMPVDLPSEVIPSFGLIPKYGQDVFALARDKDLSLMVRHGTILCQQERIEELCQGYLFADYELPECGSGGPVVDHNGNVVGMSFSFEEQGTSVILPISTALLCVEMWTKFRRVTRPLLGIYFKNVELINEISGDSTFDGLVVDQVDPDSTAWELGIRSGTVIVSINIQCPLPLPELEDFLLSCGLEHLHGTHMKIDFELEVHDLLQDVKRSITLHAPFSDVSKDFTDD
;
A
#
# COMPACT_ATOMS: atom_id res chain seq x y z
N MET A 1 22.70 17.95 -6.68
CA MET A 1 23.23 18.19 -8.04
C MET A 1 24.57 17.48 -8.15
N THR A 2 24.63 16.38 -8.90
CA THR A 2 25.88 15.89 -9.46
C THR A 2 25.83 16.23 -10.94
N ASP A 3 26.66 17.18 -11.37
CA ASP A 3 26.87 17.47 -12.78
C ASP A 3 27.47 16.22 -13.44
N TYR A 4 26.62 15.38 -14.05
CA TYR A 4 27.07 14.36 -14.97
C TYR A 4 27.54 15.08 -16.23
N GLU A 5 28.85 15.21 -16.39
CA GLU A 5 29.44 15.85 -17.57
C GLU A 5 28.90 15.19 -18.86
N PRO A 6 28.46 15.98 -19.86
CA PRO A 6 27.87 15.47 -21.11
C PRO A 6 28.71 14.44 -21.86
N GLU A 7 30.02 14.39 -21.59
CA GLU A 7 30.98 13.48 -22.20
C GLU A 7 30.81 12.01 -21.73
N PHE A 8 30.12 11.75 -20.60
CA PHE A 8 29.94 10.41 -20.06
C PHE A 8 28.70 9.67 -20.61
N PHE A 9 27.70 10.37 -21.13
CA PHE A 9 26.44 9.75 -21.59
C PHE A 9 26.60 8.76 -22.76
N PRO A 10 27.45 9.00 -23.79
CA PRO A 10 27.64 8.03 -24.87
C PRO A 10 28.23 6.69 -24.41
N THR A 11 29.09 6.71 -23.39
CA THR A 11 29.69 5.50 -22.80
C THR A 11 28.65 4.76 -21.97
N GLU A 12 27.84 5.48 -21.20
CA GLU A 12 26.78 4.90 -20.37
C GLU A 12 25.65 4.28 -21.21
N ILE A 13 25.30 4.87 -22.36
CA ILE A 13 24.36 4.27 -23.32
C ILE A 13 24.91 2.94 -23.84
N LYS A 14 26.17 2.88 -24.27
CA LYS A 14 26.79 1.63 -24.76
C LYS A 14 26.83 0.54 -23.68
N ASN A 15 27.12 0.91 -22.43
CA ASN A 15 27.10 -0.01 -21.29
C ASN A 15 25.68 -0.53 -21.02
N THR A 16 24.68 0.36 -21.09
CA THR A 16 23.26 0.03 -20.91
C THR A 16 22.77 -0.93 -22.02
N GLU A 17 23.12 -0.67 -23.28
CA GLU A 17 22.82 -1.56 -24.41
C GLU A 17 23.43 -2.96 -24.26
N LYS A 18 24.68 -3.03 -23.80
CA LYS A 18 25.33 -4.31 -23.52
C LYS A 18 24.59 -5.08 -22.43
N ARG A 19 24.20 -4.41 -21.33
CA ARG A 19 23.43 -5.02 -20.24
C ARG A 19 22.05 -5.52 -20.72
N ILE A 20 21.34 -4.73 -21.54
CA ILE A 20 20.06 -5.15 -22.15
C ILE A 20 20.27 -6.42 -22.97
N LYS A 21 21.33 -6.49 -23.78
CA LYS A 21 21.64 -7.67 -24.60
C LYS A 21 21.92 -8.90 -23.75
N ASP A 22 22.71 -8.78 -22.69
CA ASP A 22 23.05 -9.88 -21.79
C ASP A 22 21.82 -10.39 -21.02
N LEU A 23 20.94 -9.49 -20.56
CA LEU A 23 19.69 -9.87 -19.90
C LEU A 23 18.70 -10.53 -20.84
N ASN A 24 18.58 -10.06 -22.08
CA ASN A 24 17.74 -10.70 -23.10
C ASN A 24 18.20 -12.12 -23.42
N GLU A 25 19.52 -12.35 -23.48
CA GLU A 25 20.07 -13.69 -23.66
C GLU A 25 19.77 -14.60 -22.46
N LYS A 26 19.87 -14.07 -21.24
CA LYS A 26 19.47 -14.80 -20.02
C LYS A 26 17.98 -15.12 -20.01
N LYS A 27 17.13 -14.18 -20.44
CA LYS A 27 15.68 -14.36 -20.57
C LYS A 27 15.35 -15.50 -21.52
N ARG A 28 15.95 -15.51 -22.72
CA ARG A 28 15.77 -16.58 -23.72
C ARG A 28 16.14 -17.96 -23.17
N LYS A 29 17.20 -18.05 -22.36
CA LYS A 29 17.57 -19.33 -21.70
C LYS A 29 16.48 -19.81 -20.75
N HIS A 30 15.89 -18.92 -19.96
CA HIS A 30 14.78 -19.28 -19.07
C HIS A 30 13.49 -19.60 -19.82
N GLU A 31 13.17 -18.87 -20.89
CA GLU A 31 12.05 -19.19 -21.79
C GLU A 31 12.24 -20.59 -22.41
N MET A 32 13.46 -20.91 -22.86
CA MET A 32 13.78 -22.23 -23.39
C MET A 32 13.69 -23.33 -22.34
N MET A 33 14.17 -23.10 -21.11
CA MET A 33 14.02 -24.05 -19.99
C MET A 33 12.55 -24.28 -19.64
N MET A 34 11.74 -23.22 -19.64
CA MET A 34 10.29 -23.30 -19.39
C MET A 34 9.56 -24.09 -20.50
N MET A 35 9.96 -23.91 -21.77
CA MET A 35 9.43 -24.69 -22.91
C MET A 35 9.89 -26.16 -22.91
N MET A 36 11.10 -26.45 -22.43
CA MET A 36 11.61 -27.82 -22.31
C MET A 36 10.85 -28.59 -21.21
N ALA A 37 10.51 -27.93 -20.11
CA ALA A 37 9.65 -28.48 -19.06
C ALA A 37 8.20 -28.74 -19.53
N THR A 38 7.80 -28.24 -20.72
CA THR A 38 6.47 -28.51 -21.32
C THR A 38 6.48 -29.60 -22.39
N LYS A 39 7.65 -30.08 -22.84
CA LYS A 39 7.79 -31.10 -23.91
C LYS A 39 7.96 -32.53 -23.41
N ALA A 40 8.05 -32.76 -22.11
CA ALA A 40 7.92 -34.09 -21.53
C ALA A 40 6.43 -34.50 -21.60
N GLY A 41 6.03 -35.03 -22.76
CA GLY A 41 4.67 -35.51 -23.03
C GLY A 41 4.37 -36.89 -22.41
N PRO A 42 3.12 -37.36 -22.52
CA PRO A 42 2.35 -37.92 -21.42
C PRO A 42 2.51 -39.43 -21.30
N GLU A 43 3.03 -39.91 -20.16
CA GLU A 43 2.64 -41.20 -19.62
C GLU A 43 1.73 -40.94 -18.42
N GLU A 44 0.56 -41.56 -18.42
CA GLU A 44 -0.50 -41.44 -17.42
C GLU A 44 0.05 -41.64 -16.00
N THR A 45 0.32 -40.55 -15.30
CA THR A 45 0.17 -40.35 -13.85
C THR A 45 0.58 -38.91 -13.54
N SER A 46 -0.17 -38.24 -12.65
CA SER A 46 0.07 -36.90 -12.08
C SER A 46 1.40 -36.22 -12.42
N GLU A 47 1.38 -35.02 -13.02
CA GLU A 47 2.57 -34.16 -13.13
C GLU A 47 3.26 -34.11 -11.75
N PRO A 48 4.54 -34.54 -11.64
CA PRO A 48 5.22 -34.52 -10.36
C PRO A 48 5.37 -33.06 -9.90
N ALA A 49 5.02 -32.77 -8.64
CA ALA A 49 5.04 -31.42 -8.06
C ALA A 49 6.38 -30.66 -8.28
N GLU A 50 7.48 -31.39 -8.50
CA GLU A 50 8.81 -30.86 -8.84
C GLU A 50 8.86 -30.15 -10.22
N GLU A 51 8.12 -30.62 -11.22
CA GLU A 51 8.08 -30.03 -12.56
C GLU A 51 7.22 -28.76 -12.64
N GLU A 52 6.19 -28.66 -11.79
CA GLU A 52 5.38 -27.45 -11.66
C GLU A 52 6.13 -26.35 -10.89
N ASP A 53 6.87 -26.72 -9.83
CA ASP A 53 7.69 -25.80 -9.04
C ASP A 53 8.86 -25.21 -9.86
N THR A 54 9.52 -26.03 -10.67
CA THR A 54 10.56 -25.56 -11.60
C THR A 54 10.01 -24.63 -12.69
N ARG A 55 8.79 -24.87 -13.19
CA ARG A 55 8.09 -23.96 -14.13
C ARG A 55 7.77 -22.62 -13.47
N LYS A 56 7.21 -22.61 -12.26
CA LYS A 56 6.92 -21.38 -11.50
C LYS A 56 8.18 -20.58 -11.22
N LYS A 57 9.28 -21.25 -10.88
CA LYS A 57 10.60 -20.64 -10.69
C LYS A 57 11.11 -19.93 -11.95
N HIS A 58 11.04 -20.59 -13.11
CA HIS A 58 11.45 -19.98 -14.38
C HIS A 58 10.53 -18.83 -14.81
N ALA A 59 9.21 -18.93 -14.59
CA ALA A 59 8.28 -17.84 -14.85
C ALA A 59 8.55 -16.60 -13.97
N LYS A 60 8.87 -16.79 -12.69
CA LYS A 60 9.26 -15.71 -11.77
C LYS A 60 10.55 -15.02 -12.24
N GLU A 61 11.55 -15.80 -12.67
CA GLU A 61 12.80 -15.26 -13.18
C GLU A 61 12.61 -14.52 -14.52
N ILE A 62 11.75 -15.00 -15.42
CA ILE A 62 11.41 -14.30 -16.67
C ILE A 62 10.78 -12.94 -16.36
N ARG A 63 9.77 -12.88 -15.48
CA ARG A 63 9.14 -11.62 -15.05
C ARG A 63 10.14 -10.65 -14.42
N SER A 64 11.07 -11.17 -13.62
CA SER A 64 12.17 -10.39 -13.04
C SER A 64 13.08 -9.78 -14.12
N LEU A 65 13.49 -10.59 -15.10
CA LEU A 65 14.35 -10.15 -16.21
C LEU A 65 13.65 -9.12 -17.09
N GLU A 66 12.34 -9.28 -17.36
CA GLU A 66 11.55 -8.31 -18.13
C GLU A 66 11.46 -6.95 -17.46
N ARG A 67 11.31 -6.90 -16.13
CA ARG A 67 11.35 -5.64 -15.37
C ARG A 67 12.70 -4.95 -15.51
N ARG A 68 13.80 -5.70 -15.36
CA ARG A 68 15.17 -5.16 -15.48
C ARG A 68 15.48 -4.67 -16.90
N ILE A 69 15.01 -5.38 -17.92
CA ILE A 69 15.16 -4.97 -19.33
C ILE A 69 14.37 -3.68 -19.58
N ARG A 70 13.09 -3.61 -19.18
CA ARG A 70 12.26 -2.41 -19.32
C ARG A 70 12.88 -1.19 -18.64
N TRP A 71 13.42 -1.37 -17.44
CA TRP A 71 14.10 -0.29 -16.73
C TRP A 71 15.35 0.21 -17.48
N LEU A 72 16.19 -0.70 -17.99
CA LEU A 72 17.37 -0.31 -18.77
C LEU A 72 16.98 0.36 -20.10
N GLU A 73 15.88 -0.07 -20.72
CA GLU A 73 15.34 0.58 -21.92
C GLU A 73 14.84 2.00 -21.61
N LYS A 74 14.15 2.20 -20.49
CA LYS A 74 13.75 3.54 -20.00
C LYS A 74 14.98 4.41 -19.72
N LYS A 75 15.99 3.88 -19.02
CA LYS A 75 17.27 4.57 -18.77
C LYS A 75 17.97 4.96 -20.07
N LYS A 76 18.01 4.06 -21.06
CA LYS A 76 18.56 4.34 -22.39
C LYS A 76 17.81 5.47 -23.09
N LYS A 77 16.46 5.46 -23.07
CA LYS A 77 15.64 6.54 -23.62
C LYS A 77 15.95 7.89 -22.95
N CYS A 78 16.02 7.92 -21.63
CA CYS A 78 16.35 9.14 -20.87
C CYS A 78 17.73 9.69 -21.24
N LEU A 79 18.74 8.82 -21.29
CA LEU A 79 20.11 9.21 -21.66
C LEU A 79 20.20 9.72 -23.10
N ALA A 80 19.47 9.09 -24.03
CA ALA A 80 19.43 9.52 -25.42
C ALA A 80 18.73 10.89 -25.58
N LEU A 81 17.59 11.07 -24.90
CA LEU A 81 16.82 12.32 -24.94
C LEU A 81 17.59 13.49 -24.31
N ALA A 82 18.33 13.23 -23.23
CA ALA A 82 19.23 14.19 -22.60
C ALA A 82 20.33 14.67 -23.55
N ILE A 83 20.96 13.75 -24.30
CA ILE A 83 21.96 14.11 -25.33
C ILE A 83 21.31 14.90 -26.46
N GLU A 84 20.21 14.40 -27.03
CA GLU A 84 19.58 14.97 -28.22
C GLU A 84 19.10 16.40 -28.01
N ASN A 85 18.52 16.68 -26.83
CA ASN A 85 17.93 17.97 -26.52
C ASN A 85 18.85 18.86 -25.67
N SER A 86 20.05 18.39 -25.31
CA SER A 86 20.97 19.09 -24.39
C SER A 86 20.28 19.53 -23.08
N ILE A 87 19.44 18.64 -22.55
CA ILE A 87 18.69 18.84 -21.29
C ILE A 87 19.30 17.99 -20.18
N ASP A 88 19.08 18.38 -18.92
CA ASP A 88 19.52 17.59 -17.79
C ASP A 88 18.71 16.27 -17.68
N LEU A 89 19.29 15.30 -16.97
CA LEU A 89 18.72 13.95 -16.87
C LEU A 89 17.36 13.92 -16.16
N MET A 90 17.09 14.84 -15.23
CA MET A 90 15.81 14.92 -14.52
C MET A 90 14.72 15.40 -15.49
N THR A 91 15.00 16.43 -16.28
CA THR A 91 14.09 16.90 -17.32
C THR A 91 13.83 15.82 -18.37
N ALA A 92 14.86 15.06 -18.77
CA ALA A 92 14.71 13.94 -19.69
C ALA A 92 13.88 12.78 -19.10
N GLN A 93 14.02 12.50 -17.80
CA GLN A 93 13.23 11.48 -17.10
C GLN A 93 11.74 11.84 -17.09
N ASN A 94 11.40 13.07 -16.71
CA ASN A 94 10.01 13.54 -16.68
C ASN A 94 9.34 13.47 -18.06
N LEU A 95 10.06 13.84 -19.12
CA LEU A 95 9.54 13.76 -20.49
C LEU A 95 9.32 12.32 -20.97
N VAL A 96 10.22 11.41 -20.63
CA VAL A 96 10.06 9.98 -20.97
C VAL A 96 8.90 9.38 -20.18
N GLU A 97 8.68 9.79 -18.93
CA GLU A 97 7.54 9.36 -18.12
C GLU A 97 6.21 9.80 -18.72
N GLN A 98 6.08 11.09 -19.06
CA GLN A 98 4.89 11.60 -19.76
C GLN A 98 4.62 10.87 -21.08
N GLN A 99 5.65 10.61 -21.89
CA GLN A 99 5.49 9.85 -23.14
C GLN A 99 5.01 8.42 -22.90
N MET A 100 5.50 7.75 -21.84
CA MET A 100 5.07 6.39 -21.52
C MET A 100 3.63 6.35 -20.97
N GLU A 101 3.21 7.36 -20.22
CA GLU A 101 1.81 7.52 -19.76
C GLU A 101 0.86 7.72 -20.94
N GLU A 102 1.23 8.57 -21.91
CA GLU A 102 0.45 8.78 -23.14
C GLU A 102 0.37 7.49 -23.99
N GLU A 103 1.48 6.75 -24.14
CA GLU A 103 1.51 5.47 -24.85
C GLU A 103 0.66 4.40 -24.12
N ALA A 104 0.68 4.37 -22.79
CA ALA A 104 -0.11 3.44 -21.98
C ALA A 104 -1.61 3.76 -22.05
N ALA A 105 -1.98 5.03 -21.98
CA ALA A 105 -3.35 5.50 -22.16
C ALA A 105 -3.89 5.16 -23.56
N ALA A 106 -3.06 5.34 -24.60
CA ALA A 106 -3.41 4.97 -25.97
C ALA A 106 -3.62 3.45 -26.14
N LEU A 107 -2.81 2.63 -25.47
CA LEU A 107 -2.98 1.16 -25.46
C LEU A 107 -4.23 0.72 -24.71
N LYS A 108 -4.53 1.37 -23.57
CA LYS A 108 -5.76 1.12 -22.78
C LYS A 108 -7.01 1.44 -23.61
N ASN A 109 -7.05 2.62 -24.24
CA ASN A 109 -8.15 3.01 -25.12
C ASN A 109 -8.35 2.03 -26.28
N LYS A 110 -7.25 1.57 -26.89
CA LYS A 110 -7.30 0.58 -27.98
C LYS A 110 -7.79 -0.79 -27.51
N ALA A 111 -7.42 -1.21 -26.30
CA ALA A 111 -7.91 -2.45 -25.69
C ALA A 111 -9.42 -2.35 -25.35
N GLU A 112 -9.87 -1.21 -24.83
CA GLU A 112 -11.28 -0.94 -24.54
C GLU A 112 -12.15 -0.87 -25.81
N GLU A 113 -11.65 -0.28 -26.90
CA GLU A 113 -12.31 -0.32 -28.22
C GLU A 113 -12.42 -1.76 -28.74
N THR A 114 -11.35 -2.56 -28.59
CA THR A 114 -11.35 -3.98 -29.01
C THR A 114 -12.31 -4.83 -28.18
N MET A 115 -12.51 -4.50 -26.90
CA MET A 115 -13.48 -5.16 -26.02
C MET A 115 -14.93 -4.76 -26.32
N ARG A 116 -15.18 -3.49 -26.71
CA ARG A 116 -16.53 -3.03 -27.13
C ARG A 116 -17.02 -3.68 -28.42
N GLU A 117 -16.12 -4.06 -29.32
CA GLU A 117 -16.48 -4.76 -30.57
C GLU A 117 -16.84 -6.24 -30.36
N GLN A 118 -16.60 -6.83 -29.17
CA GLN A 118 -16.81 -8.26 -28.90
C GLN A 118 -17.99 -8.60 -27.97
N GLN A 119 -18.79 -7.63 -27.53
CA GLN A 119 -19.93 -7.91 -26.63
C GLN A 119 -21.26 -8.10 -27.38
N GLN A 120 -21.73 -9.35 -27.46
CA GLN A 120 -23.17 -9.67 -27.48
C GLN A 120 -23.67 -9.86 -26.03
N PRO A 121 -24.94 -9.56 -25.73
CA PRO A 121 -25.43 -9.59 -24.35
C PRO A 121 -25.55 -11.03 -23.85
N ALA A 122 -24.69 -11.42 -22.92
CA ALA A 122 -24.80 -12.68 -22.21
C ALA A 122 -25.82 -12.55 -21.08
N GLY A 123 -26.85 -13.40 -21.14
CA GLY A 123 -27.86 -13.52 -20.10
C GLY A 123 -27.33 -14.20 -18.84
N ASP A 124 -27.87 -13.72 -17.72
CA ASP A 124 -28.09 -14.39 -16.43
C ASP A 124 -27.23 -15.63 -16.12
N THR A 125 -26.03 -15.39 -15.57
CA THR A 125 -25.25 -16.43 -14.87
C THR A 125 -24.70 -15.86 -13.57
N ASN A 126 -25.30 -16.28 -12.46
CA ASN A 126 -24.75 -16.39 -11.09
C ASN A 126 -23.49 -15.54 -10.80
N HIS A 127 -23.71 -14.40 -10.13
CA HIS A 127 -22.73 -13.38 -9.71
C HIS A 127 -21.52 -13.96 -8.98
N LYS A 128 -20.46 -14.34 -9.70
CA LYS A 128 -19.15 -14.60 -9.11
C LYS A 128 -18.14 -13.72 -9.80
N ASP A 129 -17.54 -12.81 -9.02
CA ASP A 129 -16.43 -11.98 -9.48
C ASP A 129 -15.28 -12.88 -9.99
N PRO A 130 -14.96 -12.85 -11.29
CA PRO A 130 -13.97 -13.74 -11.90
C PRO A 130 -12.57 -13.51 -11.30
N GLU A 131 -12.24 -12.28 -10.90
CA GLU A 131 -10.96 -11.96 -10.27
C GLU A 131 -10.81 -12.64 -8.91
N THR A 132 -11.87 -12.65 -8.10
CA THR A 132 -11.90 -13.38 -6.82
C THR A 132 -11.63 -14.88 -7.00
N VAL A 133 -12.21 -15.49 -8.02
CA VAL A 133 -11.99 -16.92 -8.33
C VAL A 133 -10.53 -17.16 -8.73
N SER A 134 -9.92 -16.22 -9.47
CA SER A 134 -8.52 -16.31 -9.89
C SER A 134 -7.51 -16.02 -8.78
N ALA A 135 -7.87 -15.18 -7.81
CA ALA A 135 -7.01 -14.77 -6.70
C ALA A 135 -6.80 -15.90 -5.69
N VAL A 136 -7.82 -16.73 -5.44
CA VAL A 136 -7.81 -17.74 -4.37
C VAL A 136 -7.73 -19.15 -4.95
N VAL A 137 -6.54 -19.52 -5.43
CA VAL A 137 -6.29 -20.83 -6.05
C VAL A 137 -6.04 -21.93 -5.01
N VAL A 138 -5.39 -21.59 -3.88
CA VAL A 138 -4.98 -22.56 -2.86
C VAL A 138 -6.13 -22.83 -1.87
N PRO A 139 -6.57 -24.09 -1.69
CA PRO A 139 -7.69 -24.42 -0.80
C PRO A 139 -7.46 -24.06 0.68
N GLU A 140 -6.20 -24.03 1.11
CA GLU A 140 -5.85 -23.62 2.48
C GLU A 140 -6.02 -22.11 2.69
N ASP A 141 -5.56 -21.30 1.74
CA ASP A 141 -5.75 -19.84 1.77
C ASP A 141 -7.23 -19.51 1.77
N LYS A 142 -8.05 -20.20 0.96
CA LYS A 142 -9.51 -20.03 0.97
C LYS A 142 -10.12 -20.13 2.36
N ARG A 143 -9.73 -21.13 3.17
CA ARG A 143 -10.26 -21.29 4.53
C ARG A 143 -9.81 -20.16 5.45
N LYS A 144 -8.58 -19.70 5.31
CA LYS A 144 -8.02 -18.59 6.10
C LYS A 144 -8.71 -17.27 5.77
N LEU A 145 -8.89 -16.98 4.48
CA LEU A 145 -9.57 -15.77 4.00
C LEU A 145 -11.04 -15.74 4.40
N LEU A 146 -11.74 -16.88 4.37
CA LEU A 146 -13.12 -16.96 4.85
C LEU A 146 -13.27 -16.59 6.33
N ARG A 147 -12.31 -16.97 7.19
CA ARG A 147 -12.34 -16.55 8.60
C ARG A 147 -12.20 -15.04 8.76
N VAL A 148 -11.34 -14.41 7.96
CA VAL A 148 -11.22 -12.94 7.98
C VAL A 148 -12.46 -12.29 7.39
N ALA A 149 -13.03 -12.88 6.33
CA ALA A 149 -14.25 -12.38 5.68
C ALA A 149 -15.43 -12.26 6.64
N ASP A 150 -15.48 -13.07 7.70
CA ASP A 150 -16.50 -12.99 8.74
C ASP A 150 -16.51 -11.64 9.48
N ALA A 151 -15.34 -10.99 9.58
CA ALA A 151 -15.15 -9.65 10.14
C ALA A 151 -15.39 -8.51 9.14
N VAL A 152 -15.50 -8.82 7.84
CA VAL A 152 -15.57 -7.82 6.78
C VAL A 152 -17.02 -7.34 6.63
N VAL A 153 -17.20 -6.04 6.74
CA VAL A 153 -18.50 -5.36 6.61
C VAL A 153 -18.50 -4.42 5.43
N ASN A 154 -19.67 -4.14 4.90
CA ASN A 154 -19.90 -3.08 3.94
C ASN A 154 -20.29 -1.81 4.69
N VAL A 155 -19.66 -0.69 4.36
CA VAL A 155 -19.93 0.62 4.96
C VAL A 155 -20.38 1.57 3.86
N SER A 156 -21.39 2.38 4.14
CA SER A 156 -21.98 3.34 3.21
C SER A 156 -22.41 4.61 3.94
N TYR A 157 -22.68 5.69 3.23
CA TYR A 157 -23.10 6.95 3.82
C TYR A 157 -24.09 7.69 2.92
N ASP A 158 -24.98 8.48 3.52
CA ASP A 158 -25.98 9.27 2.79
C ASP A 158 -25.34 10.48 2.08
N ARG A 159 -25.87 10.90 0.92
CA ARG A 159 -25.53 12.18 0.27
C ARG A 159 -26.79 13.05 0.28
N LYS A 160 -26.68 14.28 0.81
CA LYS A 160 -27.76 15.29 1.03
C LYS A 160 -28.77 15.51 -0.13
N ASN A 161 -28.56 14.97 -1.33
CA ASN A 161 -29.41 15.13 -2.51
C ASN A 161 -29.91 13.81 -3.15
N ASN A 162 -29.86 12.66 -2.47
CA ASN A 162 -30.46 11.42 -2.99
C ASN A 162 -31.30 10.69 -1.92
N PRO A 163 -32.62 10.95 -1.83
CA PRO A 163 -33.48 10.34 -0.81
C PRO A 163 -33.81 8.87 -1.08
N ASP A 164 -33.41 8.32 -2.22
CA ASP A 164 -33.53 6.90 -2.51
C ASP A 164 -32.26 6.17 -2.03
N LEU A 165 -32.34 5.51 -0.87
CA LEU A 165 -31.33 4.57 -0.34
C LEU A 165 -30.95 3.43 -1.31
N ASN A 166 -31.63 3.31 -2.46
CA ASN A 166 -31.32 2.34 -3.52
C ASN A 166 -30.19 2.79 -4.45
N ASP A 167 -29.75 4.05 -4.35
CA ASP A 167 -28.70 4.65 -5.19
C ASP A 167 -27.47 5.01 -4.34
N LEU A 168 -27.19 4.16 -3.35
CA LEU A 168 -25.91 4.06 -2.65
C LEU A 168 -24.87 3.63 -3.71
N ASN A 169 -24.30 4.56 -4.48
CA ASN A 169 -23.24 4.23 -5.44
C ASN A 169 -21.83 4.38 -4.85
N GLN A 170 -21.72 4.63 -3.54
CA GLN A 170 -20.43 4.77 -2.86
C GLN A 170 -20.43 3.89 -1.61
N TYR A 171 -19.81 2.73 -1.76
CA TYR A 171 -19.55 1.80 -0.69
C TYR A 171 -18.07 1.78 -0.38
N MET A 172 -17.75 1.48 0.86
CA MET A 172 -16.40 1.14 1.30
C MET A 172 -16.47 -0.15 2.10
N THR A 173 -15.30 -0.66 2.45
CA THR A 173 -15.20 -1.85 3.28
C THR A 173 -14.74 -1.45 4.69
N GLY A 174 -15.26 -2.15 5.69
CA GLY A 174 -14.80 -2.03 7.08
C GLY A 174 -14.43 -3.39 7.66
N ILE A 175 -13.72 -3.34 8.79
CA ILE A 175 -13.24 -4.51 9.54
C ILE A 175 -13.80 -4.42 10.96
N ILE A 176 -14.49 -5.45 11.43
CA ILE A 176 -14.87 -5.55 12.84
C ILE A 176 -13.60 -5.84 13.67
N ILE A 177 -13.20 -4.87 14.49
CA ILE A 177 -11.96 -4.93 15.29
C ILE A 177 -12.20 -5.15 16.78
N ALA A 178 -13.42 -4.93 17.26
CA ALA A 178 -13.80 -5.22 18.64
C ALA A 178 -15.28 -5.61 18.73
N TRP A 179 -15.58 -6.50 19.67
CA TRP A 179 -16.92 -7.03 19.89
C TRP A 179 -17.25 -7.08 21.37
N ASP A 180 -18.23 -6.28 21.79
CA ASP A 180 -18.77 -6.24 23.14
C ASP A 180 -20.13 -6.96 23.16
N VAL A 181 -20.08 -8.27 23.46
CA VAL A 181 -21.27 -9.13 23.55
C VAL A 181 -22.24 -8.62 24.61
N THR A 182 -21.73 -8.04 25.70
CA THR A 182 -22.55 -7.67 26.87
C THR A 182 -23.43 -6.46 26.53
N ASN A 183 -22.83 -5.45 25.92
CA ASN A 183 -23.55 -4.23 25.51
C ASN A 183 -24.11 -4.34 24.10
N LYS A 184 -23.91 -5.47 23.41
CA LYS A 184 -24.31 -5.70 22.02
C LYS A 184 -23.76 -4.61 21.10
N ARG A 185 -22.45 -4.37 21.17
CA ARG A 185 -21.77 -3.37 20.33
C ARG A 185 -20.61 -3.96 19.58
N ALA A 186 -20.37 -3.45 18.37
CA ALA A 186 -19.18 -3.76 17.60
C ALA A 186 -18.49 -2.47 17.16
N ARG A 187 -17.16 -2.48 17.17
CA ARG A 187 -16.36 -1.41 16.59
C ARG A 187 -15.81 -1.84 15.25
N ILE A 188 -15.93 -0.93 14.30
CA ILE A 188 -15.55 -1.14 12.91
C ILE A 188 -14.47 -0.14 12.56
N LEU A 189 -13.36 -0.63 12.04
CA LEU A 189 -12.29 0.16 11.46
C LEU A 189 -12.52 0.25 9.95
N THR A 190 -12.51 1.46 9.40
CA THR A 190 -12.72 1.71 7.97
C THR A 190 -11.95 2.96 7.53
N CYS A 191 -12.09 3.38 6.28
CA CYS A 191 -11.45 4.59 5.77
C CYS A 191 -12.26 5.87 6.11
N ASN A 192 -11.61 7.02 6.06
CA ASN A 192 -12.24 8.33 6.36
C ASN A 192 -12.90 9.01 5.15
N CYS A 193 -13.25 8.31 4.08
CA CYS A 193 -13.66 8.96 2.82
C CYS A 193 -15.01 9.74 2.90
N PHE A 194 -15.74 9.61 4.01
CA PHE A 194 -16.91 10.44 4.35
C PHE A 194 -16.55 11.79 5.00
N GLU A 195 -15.27 12.10 5.26
CA GLU A 195 -14.84 13.36 5.89
C GLU A 195 -15.17 14.60 5.03
N TYR A 196 -15.32 14.44 3.71
CA TYR A 196 -15.72 15.51 2.78
C TYR A 196 -17.22 15.83 2.83
N THR A 197 -17.97 15.19 3.72
CA THR A 197 -19.41 15.37 3.82
C THR A 197 -19.69 16.37 4.95
N GLU A 198 -20.23 17.54 4.61
CA GLU A 198 -20.56 18.60 5.57
C GLU A 198 -21.36 18.02 6.75
N SER A 199 -20.84 18.14 7.97
CA SER A 199 -21.45 17.73 9.26
C SER A 199 -22.96 17.43 9.18
N GLY A 200 -23.34 16.15 9.30
CA GLY A 200 -24.75 15.72 9.29
C GLY A 200 -25.08 14.47 8.47
N HIS A 201 -24.09 13.75 7.93
CA HIS A 201 -24.31 12.54 7.16
C HIS A 201 -24.39 11.31 8.06
N LYS A 202 -25.40 10.46 7.81
CA LYS A 202 -25.54 9.17 8.49
C LYS A 202 -24.66 8.13 7.82
N ILE A 203 -23.93 7.37 8.62
CA ILE A 203 -23.08 6.28 8.17
C ILE A 203 -23.79 4.98 8.50
N TYR A 204 -23.91 4.11 7.51
CA TYR A 204 -24.60 2.84 7.60
C TYR A 204 -23.66 1.67 7.39
N VAL A 205 -23.86 0.60 8.16
CA VAL A 205 -23.10 -0.64 8.07
C VAL A 205 -24.04 -1.78 7.72
N ARG A 206 -23.61 -2.64 6.80
CA ARG A 206 -24.27 -3.90 6.45
C ARG A 206 -23.30 -5.06 6.64
N TRP A 207 -23.83 -6.20 7.06
CA TRP A 207 -23.02 -7.36 7.40
C TRP A 207 -23.68 -8.65 6.93
N GLN A 208 -22.86 -9.60 6.43
CA GLN A 208 -23.36 -10.84 5.79
C GLN A 208 -24.23 -11.72 6.72
N TYR A 209 -24.09 -11.61 8.04
CA TYR A 209 -24.90 -12.41 8.97
C TYR A 209 -26.24 -11.77 9.30
N MET A 210 -26.49 -10.55 8.81
CA MET A 210 -27.75 -9.84 8.93
C MET A 210 -28.02 -9.04 7.65
N GLU A 211 -28.11 -9.73 6.51
CA GLU A 211 -28.19 -9.12 5.17
C GLU A 211 -29.36 -8.13 4.99
N ASP A 212 -30.48 -8.42 5.67
CA ASP A 212 -31.71 -7.62 5.68
C ASP A 212 -31.65 -6.43 6.66
N THR A 213 -30.58 -6.32 7.45
CA THR A 213 -30.43 -5.27 8.47
C THR A 213 -29.38 -4.25 8.04
N VAL A 214 -29.74 -2.98 8.18
CA VAL A 214 -28.84 -1.85 8.00
C VAL A 214 -28.67 -1.17 9.36
N PHE A 215 -27.42 -1.09 9.83
CA PHE A 215 -27.10 -0.45 11.10
C PHE A 215 -26.71 1.00 10.87
N GLU A 216 -27.45 1.94 11.44
CA GLU A 216 -26.94 3.30 11.63
C GLU A 216 -25.81 3.25 12.65
N SER A 217 -24.66 3.82 12.29
CA SER A 217 -23.44 3.78 13.09
C SER A 217 -23.12 5.14 13.71
N GLU A 218 -22.55 5.11 14.91
CA GLU A 218 -21.95 6.28 15.55
C GLU A 218 -20.51 6.42 15.09
N LEU A 219 -20.16 7.58 14.54
CA LEU A 219 -18.78 7.91 14.23
C LEU A 219 -18.03 8.27 15.51
N LEU A 220 -17.05 7.44 15.86
CA LEU A 220 -16.28 7.61 17.08
C LEU A 220 -15.02 8.47 16.86
N PHE A 221 -14.28 8.19 15.80
CA PHE A 221 -12.94 8.75 15.57
C PHE A 221 -12.64 8.87 14.09
N ILE A 222 -11.97 9.95 13.70
CA ILE A 222 -11.29 10.08 12.41
C ILE A 222 -9.84 10.51 12.65
N SER A 223 -8.91 9.86 11.95
CA SER A 223 -7.60 10.42 11.64
C SER A 223 -7.49 10.63 10.13
N SER A 224 -7.55 11.90 9.72
CA SER A 224 -7.31 12.28 8.33
C SER A 224 -5.89 11.95 7.90
N HIS A 225 -4.94 12.05 8.83
CA HIS A 225 -3.52 11.81 8.56
C HIS A 225 -3.23 10.36 8.16
N TYR A 226 -3.94 9.40 8.77
CA TYR A 226 -3.83 7.96 8.46
C TYR A 226 -5.01 7.46 7.64
N MET A 227 -5.90 8.35 7.19
CA MET A 227 -7.11 8.02 6.43
C MET A 227 -8.01 6.95 7.08
N VAL A 228 -8.02 6.85 8.41
CA VAL A 228 -8.81 5.86 9.16
C VAL A 228 -9.96 6.50 9.90
N ALA A 229 -11.02 5.73 10.06
CA ALA A 229 -12.13 6.06 10.94
C ALA A 229 -12.59 4.85 11.74
N VAL A 230 -13.14 5.12 12.93
CA VAL A 230 -13.76 4.09 13.77
C VAL A 230 -15.24 4.40 13.92
N LEU A 231 -16.05 3.39 13.67
CA LEU A 231 -17.50 3.41 13.84
C LEU A 231 -17.90 2.47 14.97
N GLU A 232 -19.00 2.78 15.64
CA GLU A 232 -19.65 1.87 16.59
C GLU A 232 -21.08 1.59 16.12
N ILE A 233 -21.44 0.30 16.08
CA ILE A 233 -22.81 -0.14 15.84
C ILE A 233 -23.36 -0.82 17.08
N THR A 234 -24.65 -0.66 17.31
CA THR A 234 -25.38 -1.31 18.41
C THR A 234 -26.44 -2.24 17.85
N PHE A 235 -26.48 -3.47 18.34
CA PHE A 235 -27.44 -4.48 17.91
C PHE A 235 -28.66 -4.49 18.83
N SER A 236 -29.87 -4.42 18.24
CA SER A 236 -31.12 -4.68 18.96
C SER A 236 -31.19 -6.15 19.39
N GLU A 237 -30.89 -7.05 18.45
CA GLU A 237 -30.89 -8.50 18.61
C GLU A 237 -29.57 -9.09 18.12
N MET A 238 -29.10 -10.15 18.79
CA MET A 238 -27.84 -10.79 18.42
C MET A 238 -28.03 -11.73 17.23
N PRO A 239 -27.04 -11.87 16.32
CA PRO A 239 -27.12 -12.82 15.21
C PRO A 239 -27.24 -14.26 15.74
N VAL A 240 -28.13 -15.03 15.14
CA VAL A 240 -28.43 -16.41 15.57
C VAL A 240 -27.30 -17.36 15.16
N ASP A 241 -26.63 -17.10 14.03
CA ASP A 241 -25.63 -17.98 13.41
C ASP A 241 -24.25 -17.29 13.30
N LEU A 242 -23.77 -16.75 14.42
CA LEU A 242 -22.46 -16.09 14.45
C LEU A 242 -21.30 -17.11 14.53
N PRO A 243 -20.21 -16.93 13.78
CA PRO A 243 -19.01 -17.74 13.95
C PRO A 243 -18.44 -17.59 15.37
N SER A 244 -17.74 -18.62 15.83
CA SER A 244 -17.19 -18.64 17.20
C SER A 244 -16.15 -17.55 17.46
N GLU A 245 -15.52 -17.03 16.41
CA GLU A 245 -14.52 -15.97 16.45
C GLU A 245 -14.74 -15.02 15.28
N VAL A 246 -15.23 -13.81 15.56
CA VAL A 246 -15.47 -12.76 14.55
C VAL A 246 -14.26 -11.86 14.40
N ILE A 247 -13.51 -11.61 15.48
CA ILE A 247 -12.36 -10.71 15.45
C ILE A 247 -11.21 -11.44 14.77
N PRO A 248 -10.63 -10.89 13.69
CA PRO A 248 -9.54 -11.54 12.99
C PRO A 248 -8.24 -11.46 13.78
N SER A 249 -7.30 -12.35 13.50
CA SER A 249 -5.93 -12.24 13.98
C SER A 249 -5.22 -11.07 13.30
N PHE A 250 -4.47 -10.28 14.05
CA PHE A 250 -3.66 -9.17 13.53
C PHE A 250 -2.18 -9.56 13.46
N GLY A 251 -1.55 -9.31 12.32
CA GLY A 251 -0.18 -9.67 12.02
C GLY A 251 0.79 -8.50 12.13
N LEU A 252 2.05 -8.76 11.75
CA LEU A 252 3.09 -7.75 11.65
C LEU A 252 3.02 -7.01 10.31
N ILE A 253 3.75 -5.90 10.21
CA ILE A 253 3.96 -5.17 8.96
C ILE A 253 4.46 -6.13 7.88
N PRO A 254 3.82 -6.17 6.69
CA PRO A 254 4.23 -7.07 5.63
C PRO A 254 5.51 -6.59 4.97
N LYS A 255 6.37 -7.54 4.59
CA LYS A 255 7.68 -7.24 3.99
C LYS A 255 7.57 -7.00 2.49
N TYR A 256 8.52 -6.26 1.91
CA TYR A 256 8.65 -6.14 0.46
C TYR A 256 8.79 -7.51 -0.21
N GLY A 257 8.06 -7.71 -1.30
CA GLY A 257 7.99 -8.99 -2.01
C GLY A 257 7.10 -10.05 -1.36
N GLN A 258 6.44 -9.75 -0.24
CA GLN A 258 5.46 -10.64 0.39
C GLN A 258 4.14 -10.62 -0.38
N ASP A 259 3.57 -11.80 -0.60
CA ASP A 259 2.24 -11.98 -1.18
C ASP A 259 1.16 -11.74 -0.13
N VAL A 260 0.10 -11.05 -0.53
CA VAL A 260 -1.01 -10.60 0.31
C VAL A 260 -2.36 -10.65 -0.44
N PHE A 261 -3.44 -10.68 0.33
CA PHE A 261 -4.81 -10.69 -0.19
C PHE A 261 -5.62 -9.50 0.34
N ALA A 262 -6.13 -8.64 -0.53
CA ALA A 262 -7.06 -7.58 -0.14
C ALA A 262 -8.50 -8.10 -0.24
N LEU A 263 -9.28 -7.87 0.82
CA LEU A 263 -10.67 -8.32 0.94
C LEU A 263 -11.62 -7.12 0.93
N ALA A 264 -12.74 -7.27 0.24
CA ALA A 264 -13.79 -6.27 0.14
C ALA A 264 -15.18 -6.93 0.13
N ARG A 265 -16.23 -6.14 0.37
CA ARG A 265 -17.62 -6.57 0.13
C ARG A 265 -18.37 -5.56 -0.71
N ASP A 266 -18.95 -6.04 -1.79
CA ASP A 266 -19.79 -5.23 -2.66
C ASP A 266 -21.16 -4.92 -2.01
N LYS A 267 -22.01 -4.22 -2.77
CA LYS A 267 -23.37 -3.83 -2.38
C LYS A 267 -24.29 -5.02 -2.08
N ASP A 268 -24.00 -6.17 -2.66
CA ASP A 268 -24.75 -7.41 -2.49
C ASP A 268 -24.13 -8.28 -1.38
N LEU A 269 -23.19 -7.71 -0.62
CA LEU A 269 -22.41 -8.36 0.44
C LEU A 269 -21.55 -9.53 -0.05
N SER A 270 -21.33 -9.63 -1.36
CA SER A 270 -20.47 -10.64 -1.96
C SER A 270 -19.01 -10.33 -1.65
N LEU A 271 -18.28 -11.37 -1.19
CA LEU A 271 -16.86 -11.25 -0.90
C LEU A 271 -16.08 -11.09 -2.21
N MET A 272 -15.28 -10.03 -2.27
CA MET A 272 -14.29 -9.81 -3.32
C MET A 272 -12.88 -9.95 -2.76
N VAL A 273 -12.02 -10.66 -3.47
CA VAL A 273 -10.62 -10.89 -3.09
C VAL A 273 -9.70 -10.47 -4.23
N ARG A 274 -8.63 -9.75 -3.89
CA ARG A 274 -7.52 -9.45 -4.78
C ARG A 274 -6.24 -10.02 -4.22
N HIS A 275 -5.43 -10.60 -5.08
CA HIS A 275 -4.11 -11.14 -4.71
C HIS A 275 -3.04 -10.29 -5.37
N GLY A 276 -2.02 -9.92 -4.61
CA GLY A 276 -0.85 -9.23 -5.14
C GLY A 276 0.31 -9.27 -4.16
N THR A 277 1.37 -8.55 -4.48
CA THR A 277 2.64 -8.56 -3.79
C THR A 277 3.00 -7.15 -3.34
N ILE A 278 3.62 -7.02 -2.15
CA ILE A 278 4.12 -5.74 -1.66
C ILE A 278 5.31 -5.26 -2.50
N LEU A 279 5.22 -4.03 -3.00
CA LEU A 279 6.19 -3.39 -3.88
C LEU A 279 7.27 -2.63 -3.12
N CYS A 280 8.51 -2.85 -3.52
CA CYS A 280 9.71 -2.13 -3.08
C CYS A 280 9.73 -0.68 -3.58
N GLN A 281 9.19 -0.44 -4.78
CA GLN A 281 9.17 0.87 -5.39
C GLN A 281 7.92 1.64 -4.96
N GLN A 282 8.11 2.88 -4.53
CA GLN A 282 7.05 3.79 -4.13
C GLN A 282 7.08 5.01 -5.05
N GLU A 283 5.93 5.42 -5.53
CA GLU A 283 5.72 6.77 -6.05
C GLU A 283 5.28 7.65 -4.87
N ARG A 284 5.73 8.90 -4.84
CA ARG A 284 5.29 9.81 -3.79
C ARG A 284 3.86 10.24 -4.09
N ILE A 285 2.96 9.97 -3.16
CA ILE A 285 1.58 10.47 -3.16
C ILE A 285 1.51 11.53 -2.07
N GLU A 286 1.22 12.78 -2.45
CA GLU A 286 1.29 13.94 -1.53
C GLU A 286 0.26 13.83 -0.39
N GLU A 287 -0.86 13.16 -0.65
CA GLU A 287 -1.97 12.92 0.26
C GLU A 287 -1.64 11.89 1.36
N LEU A 288 -0.61 11.05 1.15
CA LEU A 288 -0.26 9.98 2.07
C LEU A 288 0.78 10.41 3.10
N CYS A 289 0.57 9.99 4.35
CA CYS A 289 1.65 10.02 5.32
C CYS A 289 2.76 9.02 4.94
N GLN A 290 3.93 9.17 5.57
CA GLN A 290 5.00 8.20 5.41
C GLN A 290 4.58 6.87 6.06
N GLY A 291 5.06 5.76 5.51
CA GLY A 291 4.81 4.41 6.05
C GLY A 291 3.74 3.59 5.34
N TYR A 292 3.04 4.14 4.35
CA TYR A 292 2.23 3.32 3.45
C TYR A 292 3.10 2.39 2.58
N LEU A 293 2.58 1.20 2.35
CA LEU A 293 3.15 0.19 1.45
C LEU A 293 2.37 0.18 0.13
N PHE A 294 3.03 -0.20 -0.95
CA PHE A 294 2.42 -0.24 -2.29
C PHE A 294 2.19 -1.70 -2.69
N ALA A 295 1.16 -1.99 -3.47
CA ALA A 295 0.87 -3.34 -3.93
C ALA A 295 0.42 -3.38 -5.40
N ASP A 296 0.73 -4.48 -6.10
CA ASP A 296 0.44 -4.66 -7.53
C ASP A 296 -0.90 -5.36 -7.83
N TYR A 297 -1.92 -5.09 -7.03
CA TYR A 297 -3.30 -5.48 -7.34
C TYR A 297 -4.16 -4.25 -7.61
N GLU A 298 -5.21 -4.44 -8.40
CA GLU A 298 -6.25 -3.43 -8.61
C GLU A 298 -7.34 -3.61 -7.55
N LEU A 299 -7.50 -2.62 -6.68
CA LEU A 299 -8.51 -2.67 -5.62
C LEU A 299 -9.90 -2.37 -6.21
N PRO A 300 -10.95 -3.13 -5.87
CA PRO A 300 -12.31 -2.77 -6.27
C PRO A 300 -12.69 -1.38 -5.75
N GLU A 301 -13.59 -0.67 -6.44
CA GLU A 301 -14.05 0.67 -6.04
C GLU A 301 -14.52 0.73 -4.57
N CYS A 302 -15.13 -0.34 -4.06
CA CYS A 302 -15.58 -0.44 -2.66
C CYS A 302 -14.57 -1.07 -1.70
N GLY A 303 -13.36 -1.40 -2.16
CA GLY A 303 -12.35 -2.10 -1.37
C GLY A 303 -11.57 -1.22 -0.40
N SER A 304 -11.63 0.11 -0.55
CA SER A 304 -10.97 1.04 0.36
C SER A 304 -11.48 0.84 1.80
N GLY A 305 -10.55 0.80 2.75
CA GLY A 305 -10.82 0.49 4.16
C GLY A 305 -10.91 -1.01 4.49
N GLY A 306 -10.86 -1.89 3.49
CA GLY A 306 -10.91 -3.34 3.65
C GLY A 306 -9.58 -3.95 4.12
N PRO A 307 -9.61 -5.16 4.72
CA PRO A 307 -8.41 -5.78 5.26
C PRO A 307 -7.50 -6.35 4.17
N VAL A 308 -6.20 -6.24 4.42
CA VAL A 308 -5.14 -6.96 3.71
C VAL A 308 -4.68 -8.11 4.60
N VAL A 309 -4.57 -9.31 4.03
CA VAL A 309 -4.36 -10.56 4.76
C VAL A 309 -3.13 -11.28 4.23
N ASP A 310 -2.29 -11.82 5.13
CA ASP A 310 -1.16 -12.68 4.77
C ASP A 310 -1.57 -14.15 4.53
N HIS A 311 -0.66 -14.99 4.04
CA HIS A 311 -0.91 -16.43 3.88
C HIS A 311 -1.17 -17.20 5.19
N ASN A 312 -0.95 -16.58 6.36
CA ASN A 312 -1.28 -17.17 7.65
C ASN A 312 -2.73 -16.87 8.06
N GLY A 313 -3.42 -15.98 7.34
CA GLY A 313 -4.77 -15.53 7.68
C GLY A 313 -4.77 -14.42 8.73
N ASN A 314 -3.66 -13.70 8.90
CA ASN A 314 -3.60 -12.53 9.75
C ASN A 314 -3.86 -11.28 8.90
N VAL A 315 -4.68 -10.37 9.40
CA VAL A 315 -4.80 -9.02 8.84
C VAL A 315 -3.49 -8.30 9.12
N VAL A 316 -2.83 -7.82 8.06
CA VAL A 316 -1.54 -7.11 8.11
C VAL A 316 -1.65 -5.65 7.69
N GLY A 317 -2.77 -5.24 7.09
CA GLY A 317 -3.01 -3.86 6.70
C GLY A 317 -4.44 -3.56 6.30
N MET A 318 -4.65 -2.32 5.85
CA MET A 318 -5.87 -1.83 5.23
C MET A 318 -5.55 -1.29 3.83
N SER A 319 -6.35 -1.67 2.83
CA SER A 319 -6.15 -1.21 1.45
C SER A 319 -6.85 0.11 1.16
N PHE A 320 -6.25 0.91 0.28
CA PHE A 320 -6.82 2.12 -0.28
C PHE A 320 -6.53 2.18 -1.78
N SER A 321 -7.52 2.60 -2.56
CA SER A 321 -7.36 2.85 -4.00
C SER A 321 -7.07 4.33 -4.24
N PHE A 322 -6.07 4.62 -5.07
CA PHE A 322 -5.79 5.95 -5.61
C PHE A 322 -5.97 5.90 -7.13
N GLU A 323 -7.20 6.19 -7.56
CA GLU A 323 -7.70 5.97 -8.93
C GLU A 323 -6.93 6.74 -10.01
N GLU A 324 -6.44 7.95 -9.70
CA GLU A 324 -5.69 8.77 -10.67
C GLU A 324 -4.37 8.13 -11.11
N GLN A 325 -3.83 7.21 -10.30
CA GLN A 325 -2.53 6.57 -10.51
C GLN A 325 -2.64 5.04 -10.69
N GLY A 326 -3.85 4.48 -10.67
CA GLY A 326 -4.07 3.03 -10.75
C GLY A 326 -3.32 2.25 -9.66
N THR A 327 -3.08 2.87 -8.51
CA THR A 327 -2.16 2.38 -7.49
C THR A 327 -2.91 2.01 -6.22
N SER A 328 -2.69 0.79 -5.74
CA SER A 328 -3.18 0.32 -4.45
C SER A 328 -2.12 0.51 -3.38
N VAL A 329 -2.50 1.16 -2.28
CA VAL A 329 -1.64 1.34 -1.11
C VAL A 329 -2.23 0.67 0.11
N ILE A 330 -1.36 0.37 1.06
CA ILE A 330 -1.66 -0.40 2.25
C ILE A 330 -1.14 0.38 3.46
N LEU A 331 -2.05 0.73 4.37
CA LEU A 331 -1.71 1.17 5.72
C LEU A 331 -1.45 -0.08 6.58
N PRO A 332 -0.30 -0.22 7.25
CA PRO A 332 -0.09 -1.32 8.18
C PRO A 332 -1.16 -1.36 9.27
N ILE A 333 -1.62 -2.56 9.63
CA ILE A 333 -2.72 -2.69 10.60
C ILE A 333 -2.27 -2.27 12.00
N SER A 334 -0.99 -2.43 12.32
CA SER A 334 -0.39 -1.98 13.56
C SER A 334 -0.50 -0.46 13.73
N THR A 335 -0.22 0.30 12.67
CA THR A 335 -0.38 1.77 12.63
C THR A 335 -1.83 2.16 12.93
N ALA A 336 -2.79 1.51 12.25
CA ALA A 336 -4.21 1.79 12.46
C ALA A 336 -4.66 1.44 13.88
N LEU A 337 -4.26 0.27 14.40
CA LEU A 337 -4.62 -0.17 15.76
C LEU A 337 -3.99 0.70 16.86
N LEU A 338 -2.77 1.22 16.67
CA LEU A 338 -2.17 2.21 17.57
C LEU A 338 -3.02 3.48 17.62
N CYS A 339 -3.52 3.96 16.47
CA CYS A 339 -4.45 5.09 16.44
C CYS A 339 -5.73 4.81 17.24
N VAL A 340 -6.32 3.63 17.04
CA VAL A 340 -7.52 3.20 17.79
C VAL A 340 -7.24 3.12 19.29
N GLU A 341 -6.10 2.59 19.70
CA GLU A 341 -5.70 2.47 21.10
C GLU A 341 -5.54 3.84 21.76
N MET A 342 -4.78 4.74 21.12
CA MET A 342 -4.56 6.10 21.60
C MET A 342 -5.88 6.85 21.75
N TRP A 343 -6.73 6.83 20.72
CA TRP A 343 -8.04 7.48 20.78
C TRP A 343 -8.94 6.87 21.85
N THR A 344 -8.96 5.54 22.00
CA THR A 344 -9.80 4.86 22.99
C THR A 344 -9.41 5.27 24.42
N LYS A 345 -8.13 5.45 24.70
CA LYS A 345 -7.62 5.78 26.03
C LYS A 345 -7.59 7.27 26.33
N PHE A 346 -7.24 8.09 25.34
CA PHE A 346 -6.89 9.50 25.53
C PHE A 346 -7.74 10.48 24.73
N ARG A 347 -8.62 9.98 23.83
CA ARG A 347 -9.35 10.80 22.84
C ARG A 347 -8.43 11.61 21.94
N ARG A 348 -7.19 11.17 21.76
CA ARG A 348 -6.19 11.85 20.94
C ARG A 348 -5.33 10.85 20.23
N VAL A 349 -4.86 11.21 19.04
CA VAL A 349 -3.79 10.48 18.35
C VAL A 349 -2.65 11.45 18.16
N THR A 350 -1.50 11.11 18.71
CA THR A 350 -0.38 12.03 18.82
C THR A 350 0.85 11.40 18.23
N ARG A 351 1.65 12.15 17.48
CA ARG A 351 2.95 11.67 16.99
C ARG A 351 3.99 12.79 16.92
N PRO A 352 5.29 12.48 17.08
CA PRO A 352 6.35 13.44 16.85
C PRO A 352 6.41 13.88 15.39
N LEU A 353 6.54 15.19 15.17
CA LEU A 353 6.79 15.78 13.86
C LEU A 353 8.29 15.99 13.67
N LEU A 354 8.92 15.13 12.87
CA LEU A 354 10.33 15.27 12.55
C LEU A 354 10.59 16.47 11.61
N GLY A 355 9.60 16.83 10.78
CA GLY A 355 9.79 17.78 9.67
C GLY A 355 10.69 17.24 8.56
N ILE A 356 10.88 15.93 8.50
CA ILE A 356 11.73 15.23 7.53
C ILE A 356 10.85 14.25 6.76
N TYR A 357 10.98 14.29 5.44
CA TYR A 357 10.34 13.35 4.52
C TYR A 357 11.42 12.48 3.89
N PHE A 358 11.22 11.17 3.93
CA PHE A 358 12.20 10.21 3.47
C PHE A 358 11.84 9.61 2.10
N LYS A 359 12.86 9.24 1.33
CA LYS A 359 12.75 8.26 0.23
C LYS A 359 13.07 6.88 0.78
N ASN A 360 12.35 5.89 0.30
CA ASN A 360 12.67 4.50 0.59
C ASN A 360 13.98 4.09 -0.11
N VAL A 361 14.91 3.50 0.65
CA VAL A 361 16.34 3.37 0.28
C VAL A 361 16.67 2.04 -0.40
N GLU A 362 15.72 1.12 -0.54
CA GLU A 362 15.92 -0.07 -1.38
C GLU A 362 16.29 0.32 -2.84
N LEU A 363 15.93 1.52 -3.28
CA LEU A 363 16.36 2.10 -4.56
C LEU A 363 17.88 2.41 -4.65
N ILE A 364 18.54 2.74 -3.54
CA ILE A 364 19.97 3.17 -3.55
C ILE A 364 20.91 1.97 -3.63
N ASN A 365 20.61 0.88 -2.91
CA ASN A 365 21.42 -0.34 -2.92
C ASN A 365 21.48 -1.01 -4.30
N GLU A 366 20.42 -0.88 -5.12
CA GLU A 366 20.43 -1.36 -6.51
C GLU A 366 21.21 -0.43 -7.47
N ILE A 367 21.28 0.87 -7.17
CA ILE A 367 21.96 1.88 -8.00
C ILE A 367 23.46 1.94 -7.71
N SER A 368 23.87 1.84 -6.44
CA SER A 368 25.28 1.94 -6.02
C SER A 368 26.08 0.66 -6.29
N GLY A 369 25.41 -0.50 -6.38
CA GLY A 369 26.09 -1.80 -6.44
C GLY A 369 26.87 -2.14 -5.17
N ASP A 370 26.70 -1.35 -4.11
CA ASP A 370 27.35 -1.49 -2.82
C ASP A 370 26.29 -1.91 -1.81
N SER A 371 26.40 -3.14 -1.31
CA SER A 371 25.41 -3.80 -0.44
C SER A 371 25.46 -3.28 1.01
N THR A 372 25.81 -2.02 1.20
CA THR A 372 26.21 -1.43 2.50
C THR A 372 25.49 -0.12 2.85
N PHE A 373 24.56 0.35 2.01
CA PHE A 373 23.78 1.54 2.34
C PHE A 373 22.61 1.19 3.28
N ASP A 374 22.90 1.24 4.58
CA ASP A 374 21.92 1.21 5.67
C ASP A 374 21.58 2.65 6.07
N GLY A 375 20.43 3.16 5.63
CA GLY A 375 20.04 4.54 5.92
C GLY A 375 18.66 4.90 5.38
N LEU A 376 18.10 6.03 5.84
CA LEU A 376 16.93 6.68 5.25
C LEU A 376 17.37 7.95 4.53
N VAL A 377 17.03 8.07 3.26
CA VAL A 377 17.44 9.22 2.44
C VAL A 377 16.41 10.31 2.62
N VAL A 378 16.87 11.51 2.96
CA VAL A 378 15.99 12.67 3.10
C VAL A 378 15.55 13.12 1.71
N ASP A 379 14.27 12.97 1.40
CA ASP A 379 13.63 13.54 0.21
C ASP A 379 13.48 15.06 0.37
N GLN A 380 12.82 15.47 1.44
CA GLN A 380 12.49 16.86 1.72
C GLN A 380 12.56 17.12 3.21
N VAL A 381 12.75 18.39 3.55
CA VAL A 381 12.70 18.88 4.92
C VAL A 381 11.80 20.10 4.91
N ASP A 382 10.84 20.14 5.83
CA ASP A 382 9.97 21.29 5.99
C ASP A 382 10.82 22.51 6.36
N PRO A 383 10.80 23.60 5.55
CA PRO A 383 11.60 24.80 5.79
C PRO A 383 11.39 25.44 7.17
N ASP A 384 10.23 25.24 7.79
CA ASP A 384 9.87 25.83 9.09
C ASP A 384 10.12 24.86 10.26
N SER A 385 10.75 23.71 10.01
CA SER A 385 11.00 22.68 11.03
C SER A 385 12.34 22.81 11.76
N THR A 386 12.42 22.25 12.98
CA THR A 386 13.67 22.10 13.74
C THR A 386 14.74 21.36 12.93
N ALA A 387 14.36 20.38 12.10
CA ALA A 387 15.29 19.65 11.25
C ALA A 387 15.97 20.57 10.22
N TRP A 388 15.24 21.52 9.63
CA TRP A 388 15.80 22.52 8.72
C TRP A 388 16.76 23.46 9.45
N GLU A 389 16.40 23.94 10.65
CA GLU A 389 17.26 24.80 11.46
C GLU A 389 18.58 24.11 11.84
N LEU A 390 18.53 22.82 12.15
CA LEU A 390 19.70 21.98 12.45
C LEU A 390 20.52 21.59 11.20
N GLY A 391 20.13 22.08 10.04
CA GLY A 391 20.89 21.95 8.80
C GLY A 391 20.65 20.65 8.05
N ILE A 392 19.64 19.85 8.40
CA ILE A 392 19.24 18.66 7.62
C ILE A 392 18.66 19.12 6.29
N ARG A 393 19.08 18.51 5.18
CA ARG A 393 18.68 18.92 3.83
C ARG A 393 18.34 17.70 2.98
N SER A 394 17.57 17.94 1.91
CA SER A 394 17.34 16.94 0.85
C SER A 394 18.66 16.35 0.35
N GLY A 395 18.67 15.03 0.16
CA GLY A 395 19.85 14.26 -0.27
C GLY A 395 20.79 13.84 0.85
N THR A 396 20.60 14.29 2.10
CA THR A 396 21.31 13.73 3.26
C THR A 396 20.74 12.35 3.63
N VAL A 397 21.55 11.52 4.29
CA VAL A 397 21.14 10.18 4.72
C VAL A 397 21.14 10.11 6.24
N ILE A 398 20.03 9.71 6.85
CA ILE A 398 19.98 9.36 8.26
C ILE A 398 20.44 7.92 8.40
N VAL A 399 21.54 7.69 9.10
CA VAL A 399 22.17 6.36 9.26
C VAL A 399 21.89 5.74 10.63
N SER A 400 21.39 6.52 11.59
CA SER A 400 20.81 6.00 12.82
C SER A 400 19.83 6.98 13.46
N ILE A 401 18.86 6.44 14.20
CA ILE A 401 17.93 7.17 15.06
C ILE A 401 18.05 6.56 16.46
N ASN A 402 18.38 7.36 17.46
CA ASN A 402 18.62 6.92 18.83
C ASN A 402 19.63 5.75 18.91
N ILE A 403 20.72 5.84 18.13
CA ILE A 403 21.82 4.85 18.06
C ILE A 403 21.40 3.52 17.39
N GLN A 404 20.17 3.40 16.91
CA GLN A 404 19.67 2.23 16.19
C GLN A 404 19.71 2.47 14.68
N CYS A 405 19.99 1.41 13.91
CA CYS A 405 19.84 1.45 12.46
C CYS A 405 18.41 1.91 12.12
N PRO A 406 18.25 2.78 11.11
CA PRO A 406 16.96 3.34 10.83
C PRO A 406 16.02 2.24 10.31
N LEU A 407 14.81 2.26 10.85
CA LEU A 407 13.75 1.34 10.50
C LEU A 407 13.27 1.62 9.06
N PRO A 408 12.74 0.62 8.33
CA PRO A 408 11.98 0.90 7.12
C PRO A 408 10.81 1.84 7.43
N LEU A 409 10.32 2.57 6.43
CA LEU A 409 9.35 3.65 6.65
C LEU A 409 8.08 3.24 7.43
N PRO A 410 7.44 2.09 7.16
CA PRO A 410 6.29 1.66 7.94
C PRO A 410 6.61 1.45 9.43
N GLU A 411 7.73 0.79 9.72
CA GLU A 411 8.20 0.54 11.09
C GLU A 411 8.64 1.84 11.79
N LEU A 412 9.22 2.79 11.05
CA LEU A 412 9.53 4.11 11.58
C LEU A 412 8.25 4.85 11.98
N GLU A 413 7.19 4.79 11.18
CA GLU A 413 5.91 5.43 11.50
C GLU A 413 5.28 4.81 12.75
N ASP A 414 5.28 3.47 12.88
CA ASP A 414 4.83 2.78 14.10
C ASP A 414 5.66 3.16 15.34
N PHE A 415 6.97 3.35 15.17
CA PHE A 415 7.84 3.83 16.23
C PHE A 415 7.49 5.27 16.67
N LEU A 416 7.21 6.15 15.72
CA LEU A 416 6.75 7.53 16.00
C LEU A 416 5.40 7.54 16.73
N LEU A 417 4.45 6.69 16.33
CA LEU A 417 3.18 6.52 17.05
C LEU A 417 3.37 5.96 18.46
N SER A 418 4.25 4.99 18.63
CA SER A 418 4.58 4.41 19.94
C SER A 418 5.15 5.48 20.88
N CYS A 419 6.05 6.32 20.37
CA CYS A 419 6.55 7.51 21.06
C CYS A 419 5.42 8.47 21.46
N GLY A 420 4.42 8.66 20.60
CA GLY A 420 3.21 9.42 20.89
C GLY A 420 2.33 8.82 22.00
N LEU A 421 2.14 7.51 21.99
CA LEU A 421 1.39 6.79 23.02
C LEU A 421 2.07 6.91 24.40
N GLU A 422 3.39 6.76 24.44
CA GLU A 422 4.19 7.01 25.65
C GLU A 422 4.06 8.44 26.16
N HIS A 423 4.09 9.43 25.25
CA HIS A 423 3.85 10.82 25.59
C HIS A 423 2.49 11.02 26.25
N LEU A 424 1.42 10.42 25.71
CA LEU A 424 0.08 10.50 26.29
C LEU A 424 -0.04 9.80 27.65
N HIS A 425 0.73 8.73 27.89
CA HIS A 425 0.85 8.10 29.20
C HIS A 425 1.55 8.99 30.24
N GLY A 426 2.18 10.09 29.81
CA GLY A 426 2.97 10.97 30.67
C GLY A 426 4.32 10.37 31.07
N THR A 427 4.79 9.32 30.38
CA THR A 427 6.08 8.69 30.68
C THR A 427 7.25 9.53 30.15
N HIS A 428 7.05 10.25 29.05
CA HIS A 428 8.05 11.13 28.45
C HIS A 428 7.45 12.48 28.03
N MET A 429 7.86 13.56 28.70
CA MET A 429 7.37 14.93 28.37
C MET A 429 8.02 15.51 27.11
N LYS A 430 9.17 14.98 26.69
CA LYS A 430 9.92 15.36 25.48
C LYS A 430 10.64 14.14 24.94
N ILE A 431 10.61 13.96 23.62
CA ILE A 431 11.37 12.93 22.92
C ILE A 431 12.35 13.64 22.00
N ASP A 432 13.62 13.53 22.37
CA ASP A 432 14.74 14.02 21.58
C ASP A 432 15.23 12.85 20.72
N PHE A 433 15.33 13.07 19.42
CA PHE A 433 15.83 12.07 18.48
C PHE A 433 17.31 12.33 18.24
N GLU A 434 18.17 11.41 18.67
CA GLU A 434 19.59 11.44 18.35
C GLU A 434 19.79 10.87 16.95
N LEU A 435 19.97 11.75 15.97
CA LEU A 435 20.15 11.40 14.57
C LEU A 435 21.63 11.38 14.21
N GLU A 436 22.09 10.33 13.56
CA GLU A 436 23.35 10.37 12.82
C GLU A 436 23.04 10.67 11.36
N VAL A 437 23.56 11.79 10.85
CA VAL A 437 23.30 12.28 9.50
C VAL A 437 24.60 12.25 8.71
N HIS A 438 24.57 11.62 7.54
CA HIS A 438 25.65 11.53 6.57
C HIS A 438 25.35 12.44 5.38
N ASP A 439 26.20 13.44 5.16
CA ASP A 439 26.23 14.21 3.93
C ASP A 439 27.10 13.46 2.91
N LEU A 440 26.47 12.91 1.88
CA LEU A 440 27.15 12.12 0.86
C LEU A 440 28.06 12.95 -0.06
N LEU A 441 27.81 14.26 -0.20
CA LEU A 441 28.61 15.12 -1.06
C LEU A 441 29.92 15.52 -0.39
N GLN A 442 29.87 15.73 0.93
CA GLN A 442 31.04 16.11 1.72
C GLN A 442 31.74 14.90 2.36
N ASP A 443 31.08 13.74 2.34
CA ASP A 443 31.46 12.53 3.06
C ASP A 443 31.69 12.77 4.57
N VAL A 444 30.78 13.56 5.17
CA VAL A 444 30.85 13.93 6.59
C VAL A 444 29.65 13.35 7.32
N LYS A 445 29.92 12.69 8.45
CA LYS A 445 28.90 12.26 9.41
C LYS A 445 28.86 13.23 10.59
N ARG A 446 27.65 13.54 11.05
CA ARG A 446 27.41 14.39 12.22
C ARG A 446 26.26 13.84 13.04
N SER A 447 26.37 13.98 14.36
CA SER A 447 25.30 13.69 15.29
C SER A 447 24.48 14.97 15.53
N ILE A 448 23.16 14.84 15.47
CA ILE A 448 22.19 15.92 15.64
C ILE A 448 21.12 15.45 16.63
N THR A 449 20.92 16.21 17.71
CA THR A 449 19.76 16.03 18.58
C THR A 449 18.59 16.82 18.03
N LEU A 450 17.56 16.13 17.52
CA LEU A 450 16.36 16.73 16.98
C LEU A 450 15.25 16.76 18.03
N HIS A 451 14.86 17.98 18.41
CA HIS A 451 13.69 18.20 19.25
C HIS A 451 12.42 18.25 18.38
N ALA A 452 11.65 17.16 18.38
CA ALA A 452 10.43 17.05 17.59
C ALA A 452 9.21 17.45 18.43
N PRO A 453 8.41 18.46 18.02
CA PRO A 453 7.12 18.72 18.65
C PRO A 453 6.15 17.58 18.35
N PHE A 454 5.16 17.39 19.22
CA PHE A 454 4.07 16.44 18.96
C PHE A 454 2.90 17.14 18.27
N SER A 455 2.29 16.49 17.28
CA SER A 455 1.02 16.93 16.70
C SER A 455 -0.11 16.01 17.10
N ASP A 456 -1.27 16.60 17.42
CA ASP A 456 -2.53 15.86 17.45
C ASP A 456 -3.04 15.72 16.01
N VAL A 457 -3.22 14.48 15.57
CA VAL A 457 -3.71 14.14 14.22
C VAL A 457 -5.14 13.60 14.25
N SER A 458 -5.80 13.66 15.41
CA SER A 458 -7.21 13.30 15.55
C SER A 458 -8.13 14.51 15.36
N LYS A 459 -9.34 14.26 14.85
CA LYS A 459 -10.46 15.21 14.92
C LYS A 459 -11.48 14.65 15.90
N ASP A 460 -11.75 15.40 16.98
CA ASP A 460 -12.85 15.10 17.90
C ASP A 460 -14.16 15.69 17.34
N PHE A 461 -15.20 14.85 17.29
CA PHE A 461 -16.55 15.27 16.87
C PHE A 461 -17.43 15.66 18.07
N THR A 462 -16.89 15.64 19.29
CA THR A 462 -17.65 15.93 20.52
C THR A 462 -17.64 17.40 20.94
N ASP A 463 -17.00 18.28 20.18
CA ASP A 463 -16.81 19.71 20.51
C ASP A 463 -17.60 20.70 19.62
N ASP A 464 -18.80 20.31 19.15
CA ASP A 464 -19.79 21.23 18.54
C ASP A 464 -21.10 21.32 19.34
#